data_AF-A0A078GRX9-F1
#
_entry.id   AF-A0A078GRX9-F1
#
_cell.length_a   1.000
_cell.length_b   1.000
_cell.length_c   1.000
_cell.angle_alpha   90.00
_cell.angle_beta   90.00
_cell.angle_gamma   90.00
#
_symmetry.space_group_name_H-M   'P 1'
#
loop_
_entity.id
_entity.type
_entity.pdbx_description
1 polymer ?
#
loop_
_entity_poly.entity_id
_entity_poly.type
_entity_poly.pdbx_seq_one_letter_code
_entity_poly.pdbx_strand_id
1 'polypeptide(L)'
;MSRFTIIPLCLLTLFLCTNSFSEQNDGVPSSQSPLLVKRHQRTQLVATEFGEISAVHIGEEYTIQFITLEPNALLLPLLLHSDMVFFVHTGSGILNWVDEEKERTLELKRGDVFRLRYGTVFYLHCNLERDEVPEKLRVYAIFDVGKCLSDQCLGAYSSIRDLLWGFDEKTLRSAFAVPKDVFGRLRDAVKPPLITHAMPKNRTQGSEEETWGSRLAKLFVRVEDSIVVDEKDMDALKGSNFGVYMVNLTKGSMMGPHWNPNACEISIVLQGEGMIRVVNHPSYQSKNESERFMVEDGDVFVVPQFYPMAQLSFVNSSFMFMGFSTSAKTNHPQFLVGQNSVLKIFNRDVLATSFNMRYATVERLLGTQKDGLLLECVSCAEVELSRLMREIEERRRREEEEIERRKREEEEAKRQEEERRRREEEEAERKKKAEEEARKREKEREREEEAAKRREEERRRREEEEAERKRKEEEEARKREEERKREEEAAKKREEERRKREKEEEEARKREEAREREEEEAKKREEERRKREEEEAEQTRGREAEEGERRCGEKETREEEAMRREEERKREEEAAKRAEEERRKREEEAEHKKRPPPQGPQPPIHH
;
A
#
# COMPACT_ATOMS: atom_id res chain seq x y z
N MET A 1 31.21 6.91 -14.84
CA MET A 1 29.93 6.18 -14.93
C MET A 1 29.05 6.65 -13.78
N SER A 2 27.78 6.98 -14.01
CA SER A 2 26.95 7.64 -12.99
C SER A 2 26.30 6.65 -12.01
N ARG A 3 25.94 7.15 -10.82
CA ARG A 3 25.29 6.35 -9.76
C ARG A 3 23.79 6.26 -9.99
N PHE A 4 23.22 5.06 -9.86
CA PHE A 4 21.79 4.89 -9.71
C PHE A 4 21.40 5.00 -8.23
N THR A 5 20.43 5.87 -7.93
CA THR A 5 19.82 6.01 -6.61
C THR A 5 18.38 5.55 -6.71
N ILE A 6 17.99 4.51 -5.99
CA ILE A 6 16.60 4.04 -5.94
C ILE A 6 15.90 4.74 -4.76
N ILE A 7 14.79 5.42 -5.04
CA ILE A 7 13.95 6.08 -4.04
C ILE A 7 12.60 5.35 -4.03
N PRO A 8 12.11 4.85 -2.87
CA PRO A 8 10.78 4.28 -2.77
C PRO A 8 9.73 5.40 -2.80
N LEU A 9 8.88 5.40 -3.82
CA LEU A 9 7.82 6.40 -4.01
C LEU A 9 6.58 6.07 -3.16
N CYS A 10 6.67 6.30 -1.85
CA CYS A 10 5.54 6.09 -0.94
C CYS A 10 4.43 7.13 -1.16
N LEU A 11 3.32 6.63 -1.69
CA LEU A 11 1.99 7.24 -1.85
C LEU A 11 1.69 8.41 -0.88
N LEU A 12 1.46 9.60 -1.44
CA LEU A 12 0.89 10.75 -0.73
C LEU A 12 -0.48 11.13 -1.31
N THR A 13 -1.41 10.17 -1.29
CA THR A 13 -2.82 10.42 -1.62
C THR A 13 -3.52 11.07 -0.43
N LEU A 14 -3.68 12.39 -0.48
CA LEU A 14 -4.50 13.15 0.46
C LEU A 14 -5.97 12.69 0.35
N PHE A 15 -6.38 11.79 1.25
CA PHE A 15 -7.74 11.31 1.33
C PHE A 15 -8.63 12.38 1.99
N LEU A 16 -9.53 12.98 1.21
CA LEU A 16 -10.55 13.87 1.74
C LEU A 16 -11.61 13.04 2.46
N CYS A 17 -11.45 12.85 3.77
CA CYS A 17 -12.40 12.11 4.61
C CYS A 17 -13.71 12.88 4.79
N THR A 18 -14.58 12.84 3.79
CA THR A 18 -16.01 13.09 3.98
C THR A 18 -16.60 11.94 4.78
N ASN A 19 -17.06 12.20 6.01
CA ASN A 19 -17.62 11.15 6.87
C ASN A 19 -18.89 10.54 6.24
N SER A 20 -18.79 9.28 5.82
CA SER A 20 -19.91 8.44 5.40
C SER A 20 -19.56 6.99 5.72
N PHE A 21 -19.28 6.72 7.00
CA PHE A 21 -19.10 5.37 7.52
C PHE A 21 -20.47 4.69 7.59
N SER A 22 -20.74 3.81 6.63
CA SER A 22 -21.83 2.83 6.74
C SER A 22 -21.46 1.80 7.80
N GLU A 23 -22.42 1.35 8.62
CA GLU A 23 -22.20 0.28 9.60
C GLU A 23 -21.86 -1.03 8.85
N GLN A 24 -20.64 -1.54 9.04
CA GLN A 24 -20.17 -2.77 8.41
C GLN A 24 -20.31 -3.95 9.39
N ASN A 25 -21.50 -4.55 9.42
CA ASN A 25 -21.74 -5.81 10.13
C ASN A 25 -21.28 -7.00 9.29
N ASP A 26 -20.13 -7.59 9.63
CA ASP A 26 -19.69 -8.87 9.06
C ASP A 26 -20.53 -10.03 9.63
N GLY A 27 -21.59 -10.42 8.92
CA GLY A 27 -22.40 -11.58 9.30
C GLY A 27 -23.69 -11.76 8.51
N VAL A 28 -23.61 -12.47 7.37
CA VAL A 28 -24.71 -12.79 6.43
C VAL A 28 -25.23 -11.56 5.66
N PRO A 29 -25.38 -11.65 4.31
CA PRO A 29 -26.08 -10.60 3.56
C PRO A 29 -27.59 -10.65 3.89
N SER A 30 -28.01 -9.87 4.88
CA SER A 30 -29.42 -9.68 5.16
C SER A 30 -30.07 -8.93 4.00
N SER A 31 -30.96 -9.59 3.27
CA SER A 31 -31.76 -9.01 2.17
C SER A 31 -32.88 -8.09 2.68
N GLN A 32 -32.63 -7.36 3.77
CA GLN A 32 -33.54 -6.40 4.37
C GLN A 32 -33.27 -5.01 3.79
N SER A 33 -34.27 -4.46 3.09
CA SER A 33 -34.27 -3.03 2.76
C SER A 33 -34.39 -2.20 4.03
N PRO A 34 -33.80 -0.99 4.09
CA PRO A 34 -33.90 -0.14 5.26
C PRO A 34 -35.37 0.20 5.54
N LEU A 35 -35.81 0.03 6.80
CA LEU A 35 -37.18 0.34 7.21
C LEU A 35 -37.50 1.84 7.16
N LEU A 36 -36.46 2.70 7.04
CA LEU A 36 -36.57 4.14 6.86
C LEU A 36 -35.48 4.62 5.88
N VAL A 37 -35.90 5.42 4.90
CA VAL A 37 -35.03 6.24 4.04
C VAL A 37 -35.43 7.71 4.24
N LYS A 38 -34.51 8.50 4.81
CA LYS A 38 -34.74 9.93 5.04
C LYS A 38 -34.84 10.71 3.73
N ARG A 39 -35.62 11.80 3.71
CA ARG A 39 -35.78 12.64 2.51
C ARG A 39 -34.45 13.08 1.86
N HIS A 40 -33.42 13.34 2.65
CA HIS A 40 -32.09 13.76 2.17
C HIS A 40 -31.19 12.60 1.70
N GLN A 41 -31.62 11.34 1.87
CA GLN A 41 -30.91 10.13 1.44
C GLN A 41 -31.40 9.61 0.07
N ARG A 42 -32.46 10.21 -0.49
CA ARG A 42 -33.01 9.86 -1.80
C ARG A 42 -31.98 10.08 -2.92
N THR A 43 -31.89 9.15 -3.86
CA THR A 43 -31.01 9.28 -5.03
C THR A 43 -31.58 10.32 -6.01
N GLN A 44 -30.88 11.43 -6.27
CA GLN A 44 -31.32 12.39 -7.28
C GLN A 44 -31.02 11.84 -8.69
N LEU A 45 -32.07 11.71 -9.52
CA LEU A 45 -31.97 11.22 -10.90
C LEU A 45 -31.91 12.36 -11.91
N VAL A 46 -32.65 13.45 -11.66
CA VAL A 46 -32.73 14.63 -12.52
C VAL A 46 -32.80 15.87 -11.66
N ALA A 47 -32.04 16.91 -12.00
CA ALA A 47 -32.11 18.24 -11.40
C ALA A 47 -32.05 19.29 -12.51
N THR A 48 -32.98 20.25 -12.49
CA THR A 48 -33.10 21.34 -13.46
C THR A 48 -33.64 22.59 -12.76
N GLU A 49 -33.52 23.76 -13.38
CA GLU A 49 -34.17 24.99 -12.90
C GLU A 49 -35.72 24.94 -12.96
N PHE A 50 -36.28 23.95 -13.66
CA PHE A 50 -37.72 23.74 -13.87
C PHE A 50 -38.30 22.55 -13.08
N GLY A 51 -37.49 21.88 -12.26
CA GLY A 51 -37.93 20.74 -11.45
C GLY A 51 -36.87 19.66 -11.25
N GLU A 52 -37.21 18.67 -10.44
CA GLU A 52 -36.33 17.54 -10.08
C GLU A 52 -37.07 16.19 -10.08
N ILE A 53 -36.29 15.12 -10.20
CA ILE A 53 -36.73 13.74 -9.93
C ILE A 53 -35.73 13.13 -8.96
N SER A 54 -36.20 12.67 -7.80
CA SER A 54 -35.44 11.83 -6.87
C SER A 54 -36.09 10.47 -6.70
N ALA A 55 -35.34 9.47 -6.25
CA ALA A 55 -35.78 8.07 -6.18
C ALA A 55 -35.35 7.37 -4.89
N VAL A 56 -36.10 6.33 -4.54
CA VAL A 56 -35.82 5.37 -3.47
C VAL A 56 -36.07 3.97 -4.02
N HIS A 57 -35.10 3.07 -3.85
CA HIS A 57 -35.20 1.67 -4.26
C HIS A 57 -35.57 0.81 -3.05
N ILE A 58 -36.64 0.03 -3.15
CA ILE A 58 -37.14 -0.86 -2.10
C ILE A 58 -37.00 -2.30 -2.61
N GLY A 59 -36.08 -3.04 -2.00
CA GLY A 59 -35.64 -4.35 -2.48
C GLY A 59 -34.96 -4.26 -3.85
N GLU A 60 -35.02 -5.37 -4.57
CA GLU A 60 -34.59 -5.48 -5.98
C GLU A 60 -35.76 -5.24 -6.96
N GLU A 61 -36.99 -5.05 -6.44
CA GLU A 61 -38.24 -5.22 -7.20
C GLU A 61 -38.99 -3.90 -7.43
N TYR A 62 -38.89 -2.95 -6.49
CA TYR A 62 -39.69 -1.72 -6.51
C TYR A 62 -38.84 -0.46 -6.48
N THR A 63 -39.20 0.51 -7.31
CA THR A 63 -38.62 1.87 -7.27
C THR A 63 -39.73 2.88 -7.05
N ILE A 64 -39.58 3.78 -6.07
CA ILE A 64 -40.43 4.96 -5.92
C ILE A 64 -39.66 6.18 -6.45
N GLN A 65 -40.30 6.98 -7.30
CA GLN A 65 -39.79 8.27 -7.74
C GLN A 65 -40.69 9.43 -7.28
N PHE A 66 -40.04 10.56 -7.01
CA PHE A 66 -40.61 11.80 -6.53
C PHE A 66 -40.36 12.86 -7.60
N ILE A 67 -41.35 13.06 -8.46
CA ILE A 67 -41.30 14.03 -9.56
C ILE A 67 -41.84 15.36 -9.03
N THR A 68 -41.02 16.41 -9.02
CA THR A 68 -41.44 17.77 -8.69
C THR A 68 -41.23 18.67 -9.91
N LEU A 69 -42.32 19.27 -10.39
CA LEU A 69 -42.29 20.23 -11.51
C LEU A 69 -42.58 21.64 -10.97
N GLU A 70 -41.80 22.62 -11.42
CA GLU A 70 -42.07 24.03 -11.16
C GLU A 70 -43.30 24.53 -11.95
N PRO A 71 -43.97 25.62 -11.54
CA PRO A 71 -45.05 26.23 -12.31
C PRO A 71 -44.63 26.51 -13.76
N ASN A 72 -45.49 26.15 -14.72
CA ASN A 72 -45.19 26.20 -16.16
C ASN A 72 -44.00 25.33 -16.62
N ALA A 73 -43.63 24.27 -15.90
CA ALA A 73 -42.65 23.28 -16.38
C ALA A 73 -43.29 22.11 -17.15
N LEU A 74 -42.50 21.49 -18.02
CA LEU A 74 -42.83 20.35 -18.87
C LEU A 74 -41.79 19.24 -18.66
N LEU A 75 -42.23 18.08 -18.18
CA LEU A 75 -41.50 16.82 -18.28
C LEU A 75 -41.66 16.29 -19.70
N LEU A 76 -40.55 16.05 -20.40
CA LEU A 76 -40.53 15.60 -21.80
C LEU A 76 -40.95 14.13 -21.96
N PRO A 77 -41.36 13.69 -23.18
CA PRO A 77 -41.89 12.34 -23.41
C PRO A 77 -40.95 11.18 -23.01
N LEU A 78 -41.51 10.28 -22.20
CA LEU A 78 -40.90 9.06 -21.68
C LEU A 78 -41.71 7.83 -22.11
N LEU A 79 -41.03 6.78 -22.57
CA LEU A 79 -41.59 5.43 -22.73
C LEU A 79 -41.45 4.68 -21.41
N LEU A 80 -42.55 4.16 -20.86
CA LEU A 80 -42.53 3.30 -19.68
C LEU A 80 -42.05 1.88 -20.02
N HIS A 81 -41.11 1.35 -19.23
CA HIS A 81 -40.67 -0.06 -19.31
C HIS A 81 -41.37 -0.96 -18.28
N SER A 82 -41.90 -0.34 -17.22
CA SER A 82 -42.67 -0.97 -16.14
C SER A 82 -44.02 -0.26 -15.96
N ASP A 83 -44.95 -0.91 -15.29
CA ASP A 83 -46.18 -0.25 -14.85
C ASP A 83 -45.86 0.86 -13.83
N MET A 84 -46.57 1.97 -13.94
CA MET A 84 -46.43 3.17 -13.10
C MET A 84 -47.77 3.44 -12.40
N VAL A 85 -47.81 3.31 -11.07
CA VAL A 85 -48.94 3.78 -10.26
C VAL A 85 -48.50 5.03 -9.51
N PHE A 86 -49.26 6.12 -9.59
CA PHE A 86 -48.86 7.39 -9.00
C PHE A 86 -49.98 8.11 -8.25
N PHE A 87 -49.56 8.96 -7.30
CA PHE A 87 -50.37 9.83 -6.46
C PHE A 87 -49.94 11.29 -6.64
N VAL A 88 -50.91 12.20 -6.75
CA VAL A 88 -50.67 13.65 -6.87
C VAL A 88 -50.74 14.31 -5.49
N HIS A 89 -49.59 14.70 -4.96
CA HIS A 89 -49.46 15.23 -3.59
C HIS A 89 -49.81 16.73 -3.48
N THR A 90 -49.36 17.55 -4.42
CA THR A 90 -49.60 19.00 -4.48
C THR A 90 -49.66 19.51 -5.92
N GLY A 91 -50.25 20.69 -6.11
CA GLY A 91 -50.36 21.39 -7.40
C GLY A 91 -51.43 20.81 -8.32
N SER A 92 -51.50 21.39 -9.53
CA SER A 92 -52.29 20.87 -10.65
C SER A 92 -51.47 20.80 -11.92
N GLY A 93 -51.91 19.97 -12.86
CA GLY A 93 -51.24 19.80 -14.14
C GLY A 93 -52.08 19.10 -15.19
N ILE A 94 -51.42 18.74 -16.28
CA ILE A 94 -51.99 17.97 -17.38
C ILE A 94 -51.06 16.80 -17.65
N LEU A 95 -51.56 15.58 -17.40
CA LEU A 95 -50.97 14.36 -17.93
C LEU A 95 -51.45 14.18 -19.37
N ASN A 96 -50.50 13.82 -20.24
CA ASN A 96 -50.78 13.46 -21.62
C ASN A 96 -50.07 12.12 -21.89
N TRP A 97 -50.73 11.21 -22.59
CA TRP A 97 -50.13 9.92 -22.96
C TRP A 97 -50.68 9.40 -24.27
N VAL A 98 -49.91 8.55 -24.94
CA VAL A 98 -50.31 7.89 -26.18
C VAL A 98 -50.80 6.49 -25.87
N ASP A 99 -52.06 6.23 -26.18
CA ASP A 99 -52.69 4.90 -26.23
C ASP A 99 -52.66 4.38 -27.68
N GLU A 100 -52.99 3.12 -27.94
CA GLU A 100 -52.74 2.43 -29.23
C GLU A 100 -53.29 3.17 -30.48
N GLU A 101 -54.36 3.96 -30.33
CA GLU A 101 -55.03 4.67 -31.44
C GLU A 101 -54.95 6.21 -31.37
N LYS A 102 -54.81 6.80 -30.17
CA LYS A 102 -54.83 8.27 -30.00
C LYS A 102 -54.12 8.78 -28.74
N GLU A 103 -53.68 10.03 -28.83
CA GLU A 103 -53.26 10.82 -27.66
C GLU A 103 -54.45 11.02 -26.70
N ARG A 104 -54.15 10.96 -25.41
CA ARG A 104 -55.07 11.09 -24.29
C ARG A 104 -54.58 12.22 -23.38
N THR A 105 -55.53 12.92 -22.76
CA THR A 105 -55.25 14.08 -21.90
C THR A 105 -56.09 13.99 -20.64
N LEU A 106 -55.49 14.30 -19.49
CA LEU A 106 -56.14 14.26 -18.18
C LEU A 106 -55.62 15.39 -17.31
N GLU A 107 -56.52 16.20 -16.76
CA GLU A 107 -56.20 17.19 -15.75
C GLU A 107 -55.92 16.50 -14.41
N LEU A 108 -54.75 16.75 -13.82
CA LEU A 108 -54.33 16.21 -12.53
C LEU A 108 -54.51 17.24 -11.41
N LYS A 109 -55.05 16.81 -10.27
CA LYS A 109 -55.27 17.61 -9.06
C LYS A 109 -54.83 16.86 -7.81
N ARG A 110 -54.49 17.60 -6.74
CA ARG A 110 -54.12 17.02 -5.44
C ARG A 110 -55.13 15.96 -4.97
N GLY A 111 -54.61 14.81 -4.54
CA GLY A 111 -55.37 13.65 -4.07
C GLY A 111 -55.71 12.62 -5.14
N ASP A 112 -55.48 12.94 -6.42
CA ASP A 112 -55.70 12.01 -7.55
C ASP A 112 -54.70 10.85 -7.53
N VAL A 113 -55.20 9.64 -7.79
CA VAL A 113 -54.41 8.42 -8.05
C VAL A 113 -54.73 7.89 -9.45
N PHE A 114 -53.70 7.50 -10.19
CA PHE A 114 -53.81 6.98 -11.55
C PHE A 114 -52.72 5.94 -11.88
N ARG A 115 -52.93 5.17 -12.96
CA ARG A 115 -51.96 4.19 -13.47
C ARG A 115 -51.72 4.36 -14.96
N LEU A 116 -50.46 4.24 -15.35
CA LEU A 116 -50.02 4.06 -16.72
C LEU A 116 -49.40 2.66 -16.85
N ARG A 117 -49.68 1.98 -17.97
CA ARG A 117 -49.12 0.63 -18.23
C ARG A 117 -47.73 0.73 -18.85
N TYR A 118 -46.90 -0.29 -18.71
CA TYR A 118 -45.69 -0.45 -19.51
C TYR A 118 -45.99 -0.31 -21.02
N GLY A 119 -45.00 0.14 -21.80
CA GLY A 119 -45.17 0.46 -23.22
C GLY A 119 -45.87 1.79 -23.52
N THR A 120 -46.53 2.43 -22.52
CA THR A 120 -47.15 3.74 -22.70
C THR A 120 -46.10 4.84 -22.83
N VAL A 121 -46.29 5.76 -23.79
CA VAL A 121 -45.52 7.01 -23.88
C VAL A 121 -46.28 8.13 -23.18
N PHE A 122 -45.67 8.81 -22.20
CA PHE A 122 -46.34 9.86 -21.43
C PHE A 122 -45.48 11.12 -21.25
N TYR A 123 -46.13 12.25 -20.97
CA TYR A 123 -45.50 13.52 -20.60
C TYR A 123 -46.39 14.33 -19.65
N LEU A 124 -45.77 15.11 -18.75
CA LEU A 124 -46.44 15.87 -17.68
C LEU A 124 -46.18 17.37 -17.83
N HIS A 125 -47.23 18.18 -17.72
CA HIS A 125 -47.18 19.64 -17.76
C HIS A 125 -47.71 20.22 -16.45
N CYS A 126 -46.90 20.95 -15.69
CA CYS A 126 -47.37 21.69 -14.53
C CYS A 126 -48.17 22.92 -14.99
N ASN A 127 -49.36 23.13 -14.43
CA ASN A 127 -50.14 24.30 -14.78
C ASN A 127 -49.46 25.58 -14.26
N LEU A 128 -49.73 26.70 -14.95
CA LEU A 128 -49.53 28.03 -14.40
C LEU A 128 -50.91 28.52 -13.93
N GLU A 129 -51.21 28.28 -12.66
CA GLU A 129 -52.43 28.80 -12.03
C GLU A 129 -52.37 30.33 -11.96
N ARG A 130 -53.55 30.96 -11.96
CA ARG A 130 -53.68 32.44 -11.95
C ARG A 130 -53.93 33.02 -10.57
N ASP A 131 -54.02 32.14 -9.56
CA ASP A 131 -54.19 32.51 -8.17
C ASP A 131 -52.85 32.96 -7.54
N GLU A 132 -52.91 33.62 -6.40
CA GLU A 132 -51.83 34.49 -5.89
C GLU A 132 -50.53 33.75 -5.51
N VAL A 133 -50.54 32.41 -5.40
CA VAL A 133 -49.36 31.58 -5.11
C VAL A 133 -49.34 30.34 -6.03
N PRO A 134 -48.52 30.32 -7.09
CA PRO A 134 -48.37 29.14 -7.95
C PRO A 134 -47.76 27.94 -7.20
N GLU A 135 -48.52 26.85 -7.06
CA GLU A 135 -48.05 25.63 -6.38
C GLU A 135 -47.28 24.69 -7.33
N LYS A 136 -46.23 24.04 -6.81
CA LYS A 136 -45.45 23.03 -7.54
C LYS A 136 -46.21 21.71 -7.66
N LEU A 137 -46.33 21.18 -8.87
CA LEU A 137 -46.89 19.85 -9.10
C LEU A 137 -45.92 18.79 -8.55
N ARG A 138 -46.38 18.01 -7.56
CA ARG A 138 -45.62 16.90 -6.97
C ARG A 138 -46.35 15.59 -7.20
N VAL A 139 -45.69 14.67 -7.89
CA VAL A 139 -46.20 13.34 -8.23
C VAL A 139 -45.29 12.28 -7.64
N TYR A 140 -45.85 11.39 -6.83
CA TYR A 140 -45.15 10.28 -6.18
C TYR A 140 -45.56 8.99 -6.89
N ALA A 141 -44.62 8.29 -7.51
CA ALA A 141 -44.90 7.16 -8.39
C ALA A 141 -44.11 5.92 -7.97
N ILE A 142 -44.78 4.77 -7.88
CA ILE A 142 -44.15 3.46 -7.73
C ILE A 142 -44.08 2.74 -9.07
N PHE A 143 -42.98 2.04 -9.29
CA PHE A 143 -42.68 1.24 -10.47
C PHE A 143 -42.36 -0.19 -10.05
N ASP A 144 -43.05 -1.15 -10.67
CA ASP A 144 -42.77 -2.59 -10.57
C ASP A 144 -41.69 -2.93 -11.61
N VAL A 145 -40.42 -2.75 -11.24
CA VAL A 145 -39.28 -2.99 -12.15
C VAL A 145 -38.89 -4.47 -12.19
N GLY A 146 -39.26 -5.23 -11.15
CA GLY A 146 -39.05 -6.67 -11.04
C GLY A 146 -37.57 -7.09 -10.99
N LYS A 147 -37.34 -8.39 -10.78
CA LYS A 147 -35.98 -8.95 -10.82
C LYS A 147 -35.53 -9.15 -12.25
N CYS A 148 -34.63 -8.28 -12.72
CA CYS A 148 -34.01 -8.40 -14.03
C CYS A 148 -33.24 -9.74 -14.15
N LEU A 149 -33.67 -10.62 -15.06
CA LEU A 149 -33.02 -11.91 -15.32
C LEU A 149 -31.74 -11.79 -16.19
N SER A 150 -31.26 -10.57 -16.40
CA SER A 150 -30.06 -10.22 -17.15
C SER A 150 -29.43 -8.93 -16.61
N ASP A 151 -28.12 -8.76 -16.80
CA ASP A 151 -27.29 -7.71 -16.17
C ASP A 151 -27.57 -6.26 -16.63
N GLN A 152 -28.68 -6.01 -17.33
CA GLN A 152 -29.08 -4.69 -17.83
C GLN A 152 -30.58 -4.44 -17.61
N CYS A 153 -30.94 -4.01 -16.39
CA CYS A 153 -32.24 -3.37 -16.16
C CYS A 153 -32.35 -2.09 -16.99
N LEU A 154 -33.43 -1.94 -17.76
CA LEU A 154 -33.70 -0.72 -18.56
C LEU A 154 -34.18 0.48 -17.70
N GLY A 155 -34.32 0.29 -16.40
CA GLY A 155 -34.94 1.25 -15.48
C GLY A 155 -36.45 1.37 -15.67
N ALA A 156 -37.08 2.31 -14.97
CA ALA A 156 -38.52 2.54 -15.03
C ALA A 156 -39.01 3.01 -16.43
N TYR A 157 -38.17 3.75 -17.16
CA TYR A 157 -38.51 4.38 -18.43
C TYR A 157 -37.29 4.78 -19.24
N SER A 158 -37.49 5.21 -20.49
CA SER A 158 -36.46 5.85 -21.32
C SER A 158 -37.01 7.00 -22.16
N SER A 159 -36.18 8.01 -22.46
CA SER A 159 -36.60 9.11 -23.32
C SER A 159 -36.77 8.66 -24.76
N ILE A 160 -37.90 9.04 -25.38
CA ILE A 160 -38.17 8.79 -26.81
C ILE A 160 -37.04 9.33 -27.70
N ARG A 161 -36.45 10.47 -27.32
CA ARG A 161 -35.32 11.05 -28.07
C ARG A 161 -34.09 10.14 -28.03
N ASP A 162 -33.76 9.57 -26.87
CA ASP A 162 -32.57 8.74 -26.71
C ASP A 162 -32.74 7.36 -27.36
N LEU A 163 -33.95 6.79 -27.28
CA LEU A 163 -34.32 5.57 -28.03
C LEU A 163 -34.21 5.78 -29.54
N LEU A 164 -34.64 6.94 -30.06
CA LEU A 164 -34.51 7.27 -31.48
C LEU A 164 -33.03 7.35 -31.91
N TRP A 165 -32.16 7.91 -31.07
CA TRP A 165 -30.71 8.00 -31.35
C TRP A 165 -29.94 6.68 -31.16
N GLY A 166 -30.59 5.61 -30.71
CA GLY A 166 -30.03 4.25 -30.73
C GLY A 166 -29.89 3.65 -32.15
N PHE A 167 -30.59 4.22 -33.14
CA PHE A 167 -30.54 3.77 -34.54
C PHE A 167 -29.53 4.58 -35.37
N ASP A 168 -28.95 3.96 -36.40
CA ASP A 168 -27.97 4.62 -37.28
C ASP A 168 -28.60 5.64 -38.24
N GLU A 169 -27.77 6.56 -38.77
CA GLU A 169 -28.21 7.61 -39.71
C GLU A 169 -28.96 7.08 -40.93
N LYS A 170 -28.47 5.98 -41.53
CA LYS A 170 -29.02 5.47 -42.78
C LYS A 170 -30.40 4.87 -42.51
N THR A 171 -30.54 4.07 -41.45
CA THR A 171 -31.83 3.53 -41.00
C THR A 171 -32.83 4.65 -40.70
N LEU A 172 -32.46 5.64 -39.87
CA LEU A 172 -33.36 6.74 -39.50
C LEU A 172 -33.76 7.60 -40.71
N ARG A 173 -32.83 7.98 -41.57
CA ARG A 173 -33.13 8.78 -42.77
C ARG A 173 -34.00 8.04 -43.78
N SER A 174 -33.81 6.74 -43.92
CA SER A 174 -34.70 5.90 -44.74
C SER A 174 -36.08 5.75 -44.11
N ALA A 175 -36.18 5.53 -42.79
CA ALA A 175 -37.46 5.35 -42.09
C ALA A 175 -38.31 6.63 -42.07
N PHE A 176 -37.71 7.80 -41.82
CA PHE A 176 -38.40 9.09 -41.92
C PHE A 176 -38.54 9.61 -43.36
N ALA A 177 -37.93 8.95 -44.36
CA ALA A 177 -37.84 9.39 -45.75
C ALA A 177 -37.31 10.85 -45.95
N VAL A 178 -36.44 11.33 -45.06
CA VAL A 178 -35.99 12.74 -45.04
C VAL A 178 -34.67 13.01 -45.81
N PRO A 179 -34.56 14.19 -46.45
CA PRO A 179 -33.29 14.71 -46.96
C PRO A 179 -32.17 14.79 -45.91
N LYS A 180 -30.91 14.81 -46.37
CA LYS A 180 -29.74 14.80 -45.46
C LYS A 180 -29.64 16.07 -44.61
N ASP A 181 -29.98 17.21 -45.18
CA ASP A 181 -30.00 18.52 -44.52
C ASP A 181 -31.05 18.58 -43.40
N VAL A 182 -32.28 18.10 -43.64
CA VAL A 182 -33.33 18.00 -42.62
C VAL A 182 -32.88 17.11 -41.46
N PHE A 183 -32.26 15.97 -41.75
CA PHE A 183 -31.74 15.08 -40.71
C PHE A 183 -30.50 15.65 -39.98
N GLY A 184 -29.66 16.40 -40.68
CA GLY A 184 -28.55 17.15 -40.08
C GLY A 184 -29.07 18.11 -39.03
N ARG A 185 -30.09 18.91 -39.35
CA ARG A 185 -30.74 19.83 -38.40
C ARG A 185 -31.35 19.12 -37.18
N LEU A 186 -31.81 17.88 -37.32
CA LEU A 186 -32.29 17.06 -36.20
C LEU A 186 -31.14 16.56 -35.30
N ARG A 187 -30.01 16.15 -35.89
CA ARG A 187 -28.78 15.77 -35.17
C ARG A 187 -28.15 16.95 -34.44
N ASP A 188 -28.03 18.08 -35.13
CA ASP A 188 -27.33 19.27 -34.65
C ASP A 188 -28.16 20.06 -33.62
N ALA A 189 -29.45 19.75 -33.48
CA ALA A 189 -30.31 20.30 -32.44
C ALA A 189 -29.90 19.82 -31.04
N VAL A 190 -29.51 20.75 -30.17
CA VAL A 190 -29.14 20.49 -28.76
C VAL A 190 -30.19 19.62 -28.06
N LYS A 191 -29.75 18.68 -27.21
CA LYS A 191 -30.65 17.89 -26.35
C LYS A 191 -31.14 18.79 -25.20
N PRO A 192 -32.46 19.04 -25.07
CA PRO A 192 -33.00 19.76 -23.91
C PRO A 192 -32.88 18.91 -22.63
N PRO A 193 -32.88 19.55 -21.43
CA PRO A 193 -33.05 18.83 -20.17
C PRO A 193 -34.40 18.09 -20.12
N LEU A 194 -34.48 17.01 -19.34
CA LEU A 194 -35.70 16.17 -19.29
C LEU A 194 -36.92 16.93 -18.74
N ILE A 195 -36.68 17.85 -17.81
CA ILE A 195 -37.66 18.84 -17.37
C ILE A 195 -37.22 20.20 -17.92
N THR A 196 -38.13 20.92 -18.58
CA THR A 196 -37.86 22.18 -19.29
C THR A 196 -39.03 23.15 -19.12
N HIS A 197 -38.83 24.43 -19.42
CA HIS A 197 -39.93 25.41 -19.50
C HIS A 197 -40.98 24.98 -20.54
N ALA A 198 -42.26 25.03 -20.18
CA ALA A 198 -43.35 24.72 -21.10
C ALA A 198 -43.54 25.86 -22.12
N MET A 199 -43.57 25.49 -23.41
CA MET A 199 -43.90 26.45 -24.48
C MET A 199 -45.39 26.84 -24.39
N PRO A 200 -45.75 28.13 -24.52
CA PRO A 200 -47.14 28.56 -24.44
C PRO A 200 -47.98 27.91 -25.54
N LYS A 201 -49.02 27.16 -25.16
CA LYS A 201 -49.89 26.42 -26.09
C LYS A 201 -50.69 27.37 -26.99
N ASN A 202 -50.28 27.50 -28.25
CA ASN A 202 -51.23 27.75 -29.34
C ASN A 202 -52.15 26.51 -29.44
N ARG A 203 -53.36 26.59 -28.86
CA ARG A 203 -54.34 25.50 -28.86
C ARG A 203 -54.79 25.16 -30.30
N THR A 204 -54.22 24.11 -30.88
CA THR A 204 -54.93 23.31 -31.89
C THR A 204 -56.09 22.60 -31.20
N GLN A 205 -57.32 22.92 -31.58
CA GLN A 205 -58.50 22.15 -31.19
C GLN A 205 -58.41 20.77 -31.86
N GLY A 206 -58.22 19.69 -31.10
CA GLY A 206 -57.84 18.40 -31.70
C GLY A 206 -57.95 17.14 -30.82
N SER A 207 -58.59 17.21 -29.65
CA SER A 207 -58.92 16.03 -28.83
C SER A 207 -60.21 16.29 -28.06
N GLU A 208 -61.12 15.34 -28.05
CA GLU A 208 -62.35 15.43 -27.25
C GLU A 208 -62.01 15.39 -25.75
N GLU A 209 -62.61 16.29 -24.97
CA GLU A 209 -62.50 16.35 -23.51
C GLU A 209 -63.40 15.28 -22.88
N GLU A 210 -63.12 14.01 -23.22
CA GLU A 210 -63.80 12.83 -22.67
C GLU A 210 -63.67 12.84 -21.14
N THR A 211 -64.80 12.81 -20.43
CA THR A 211 -64.86 12.99 -18.97
C THR A 211 -64.46 11.71 -18.21
N TRP A 212 -63.16 11.38 -18.26
CA TRP A 212 -62.51 10.22 -17.65
C TRP A 212 -62.48 10.18 -16.10
N GLY A 213 -63.36 10.91 -15.42
CA GLY A 213 -63.45 10.99 -13.96
C GLY A 213 -63.80 9.68 -13.25
N SER A 214 -64.08 8.60 -13.98
CA SER A 214 -64.23 7.23 -13.47
C SER A 214 -62.92 6.43 -13.37
N ARG A 215 -61.84 6.88 -14.05
CA ARG A 215 -60.50 6.27 -13.97
C ARG A 215 -59.54 7.02 -13.05
N LEU A 216 -59.95 8.16 -12.51
CA LEU A 216 -59.33 8.79 -11.35
C LEU A 216 -60.12 8.42 -10.11
N ALA A 217 -59.42 8.22 -8.98
CA ALA A 217 -60.04 8.33 -7.68
C ALA A 217 -59.29 9.35 -6.83
N LYS A 218 -60.04 9.97 -5.91
CA LYS A 218 -59.52 10.95 -4.96
C LYS A 218 -59.54 10.35 -3.57
N LEU A 219 -58.38 10.22 -2.95
CA LEU A 219 -58.31 9.90 -1.53
C LEU A 219 -58.68 11.16 -0.73
N PHE A 220 -59.96 11.27 -0.38
CA PHE A 220 -60.49 12.36 0.42
C PHE A 220 -60.09 12.22 1.89
N VAL A 221 -59.23 13.11 2.40
CA VAL A 221 -58.96 13.22 3.83
C VAL A 221 -60.19 13.78 4.54
N ARG A 222 -60.73 13.05 5.52
CA ARG A 222 -61.50 13.64 6.62
C ARG A 222 -60.62 13.74 7.87
N VAL A 223 -61.10 14.46 8.88
CA VAL A 223 -60.47 14.45 10.20
C VAL A 223 -60.65 13.03 10.77
N GLU A 224 -59.52 12.36 11.09
CA GLU A 224 -59.47 11.00 11.66
C GLU A 224 -59.97 9.87 10.74
N ASP A 225 -59.65 9.95 9.44
CA ASP A 225 -59.80 8.83 8.50
C ASP A 225 -58.46 8.13 8.19
N SER A 226 -58.55 6.82 7.98
CA SER A 226 -57.56 6.04 7.24
C SER A 226 -58.27 5.27 6.12
N ILE A 227 -57.80 5.44 4.89
CA ILE A 227 -58.42 4.91 3.68
C ILE A 227 -57.43 3.96 3.00
N VAL A 228 -57.87 2.74 2.68
CA VAL A 228 -57.15 1.77 1.85
C VAL A 228 -57.99 1.53 0.62
N VAL A 229 -57.37 1.48 -0.57
CA VAL A 229 -58.06 1.32 -1.85
C VAL A 229 -57.27 0.38 -2.76
N ASP A 230 -57.95 -0.60 -3.35
CA ASP A 230 -57.33 -1.62 -4.20
C ASP A 230 -58.06 -1.85 -5.54
N GLU A 231 -57.73 -2.91 -6.28
CA GLU A 231 -58.34 -3.19 -7.59
C GLU A 231 -59.86 -3.43 -7.59
N LYS A 232 -60.45 -3.77 -6.44
CA LYS A 232 -61.90 -3.96 -6.28
C LYS A 232 -62.60 -2.62 -6.11
N ASP A 233 -61.96 -1.70 -5.39
CA ASP A 233 -62.48 -0.38 -5.05
C ASP A 233 -62.18 0.66 -6.16
N MET A 234 -61.12 0.46 -6.94
CA MET A 234 -60.66 1.38 -7.99
C MET A 234 -60.35 0.69 -9.33
N ASP A 235 -61.10 1.07 -10.36
CA ASP A 235 -60.81 0.73 -11.77
C ASP A 235 -59.39 1.11 -12.21
N ALA A 236 -58.82 2.18 -11.64
CA ALA A 236 -57.46 2.63 -11.92
C ALA A 236 -56.38 1.60 -11.54
N LEU A 237 -56.63 0.77 -10.53
CA LEU A 237 -55.65 -0.19 -9.98
C LEU A 237 -55.83 -1.61 -10.56
N LYS A 238 -56.85 -1.85 -11.42
CA LYS A 238 -57.23 -3.19 -11.89
C LYS A 238 -56.15 -3.95 -12.64
N GLY A 239 -55.71 -5.07 -12.06
CA GLY A 239 -54.58 -5.84 -12.60
C GLY A 239 -53.25 -5.07 -12.53
N SER A 240 -53.07 -4.19 -11.55
CA SER A 240 -51.76 -3.74 -11.07
C SER A 240 -51.40 -4.52 -9.81
N ASN A 241 -50.12 -4.66 -9.48
CA ASN A 241 -49.70 -5.36 -8.26
C ASN A 241 -49.86 -4.53 -6.97
N PHE A 242 -50.42 -3.32 -7.05
CA PHE A 242 -50.42 -2.35 -5.95
C PHE A 242 -51.83 -1.94 -5.48
N GLY A 243 -51.97 -1.79 -4.17
CA GLY A 243 -53.00 -0.98 -3.53
C GLY A 243 -52.43 0.38 -3.10
N VAL A 244 -53.28 1.38 -2.88
CA VAL A 244 -52.88 2.70 -2.35
C VAL A 244 -53.65 2.97 -1.06
N TYR A 245 -52.96 3.45 -0.04
CA TYR A 245 -53.57 3.84 1.23
C TYR A 245 -53.10 5.22 1.70
N MET A 246 -53.84 5.78 2.65
CA MET A 246 -53.55 7.05 3.30
C MET A 246 -54.08 7.05 4.73
N VAL A 247 -53.31 7.64 5.65
CA VAL A 247 -53.63 7.72 7.07
C VAL A 247 -53.46 9.17 7.53
N ASN A 248 -54.45 9.68 8.27
CA ASN A 248 -54.43 11.00 8.89
C ASN A 248 -54.56 10.88 10.41
N LEU A 249 -53.43 10.94 11.13
CA LEU A 249 -53.41 10.94 12.59
C LEU A 249 -53.47 12.37 13.13
N THR A 250 -54.55 12.68 13.86
CA THR A 250 -54.67 13.92 14.66
C THR A 250 -53.72 13.89 15.86
N LYS A 251 -53.40 15.06 16.41
CA LYS A 251 -52.38 15.23 17.45
C LYS A 251 -52.62 14.32 18.67
N GLY A 252 -51.62 13.55 19.06
CA GLY A 252 -51.72 12.59 20.18
C GLY A 252 -52.59 11.37 19.90
N SER A 253 -52.89 11.05 18.64
CA SER A 253 -53.51 9.78 18.23
C SER A 253 -52.48 8.77 17.70
N MET A 254 -52.90 7.50 17.60
CA MET A 254 -52.16 6.42 16.96
C MET A 254 -53.05 5.62 16.00
N MET A 255 -52.45 4.97 15.00
CA MET A 255 -53.05 3.75 14.47
C MET A 255 -52.70 2.59 15.42
N GLY A 256 -53.71 1.83 15.84
CA GLY A 256 -53.57 0.75 16.82
C GLY A 256 -52.57 -0.34 16.38
N PRO A 257 -51.93 -1.07 17.32
CA PRO A 257 -50.92 -2.07 16.95
C PRO A 257 -51.51 -3.17 16.07
N HIS A 258 -50.89 -3.42 14.91
CA HIS A 258 -51.41 -4.34 13.89
C HIS A 258 -50.29 -4.91 13.01
N TRP A 259 -50.60 -5.92 12.19
CA TRP A 259 -49.70 -6.38 11.12
C TRP A 259 -50.48 -6.55 9.80
N ASN A 260 -49.75 -6.55 8.69
CA ASN A 260 -50.32 -6.77 7.37
C ASN A 260 -50.09 -8.22 6.90
N PRO A 261 -51.15 -9.00 6.64
CA PRO A 261 -51.00 -10.42 6.31
C PRO A 261 -50.78 -10.70 4.81
N ASN A 262 -51.03 -9.75 3.91
CA ASN A 262 -50.95 -9.98 2.45
C ASN A 262 -49.98 -9.06 1.69
N ALA A 263 -49.45 -8.00 2.31
CA ALA A 263 -48.58 -7.03 1.64
C ALA A 263 -47.45 -6.52 2.53
N CYS A 264 -46.37 -6.06 1.89
CA CYS A 264 -45.49 -5.05 2.45
C CYS A 264 -46.14 -3.67 2.25
N GLU A 265 -45.97 -2.79 3.22
CA GLU A 265 -46.43 -1.40 3.17
C GLU A 265 -45.23 -0.46 2.98
N ILE A 266 -45.29 0.39 1.94
CA ILE A 266 -44.26 1.38 1.61
C ILE A 266 -44.89 2.78 1.72
N SER A 267 -44.69 3.42 2.86
CA SER A 267 -45.28 4.71 3.23
C SER A 267 -44.38 5.89 2.89
N ILE A 268 -44.99 7.02 2.54
CA ILE A 268 -44.38 8.32 2.25
C ILE A 268 -45.06 9.36 3.15
N VAL A 269 -44.28 10.05 3.97
CA VAL A 269 -44.80 11.13 4.83
C VAL A 269 -45.21 12.33 3.98
N LEU A 270 -46.44 12.81 4.20
CA LEU A 270 -47.04 13.92 3.46
C LEU A 270 -47.11 15.22 4.27
N GLN A 271 -47.31 15.12 5.59
CA GLN A 271 -47.40 16.28 6.47
C GLN A 271 -47.10 15.89 7.93
N GLY A 272 -46.17 16.63 8.54
CA GLY A 272 -45.89 16.61 9.98
C GLY A 272 -44.80 15.61 10.39
N GLU A 273 -44.84 15.23 11.65
CA GLU A 273 -43.84 14.35 12.30
C GLU A 273 -44.54 13.24 13.08
N GLY A 274 -43.95 12.05 13.09
CA GLY A 274 -44.49 10.88 13.77
C GLY A 274 -43.42 9.89 14.22
N MET A 275 -43.80 9.00 15.13
CA MET A 275 -42.97 7.87 15.57
C MET A 275 -43.54 6.56 15.02
N ILE A 276 -42.71 5.81 14.31
CA ILE A 276 -43.01 4.45 13.90
C ILE A 276 -42.31 3.49 14.87
N ARG A 277 -43.02 2.44 15.26
CA ARG A 277 -42.44 1.31 16.01
C ARG A 277 -42.79 0.01 15.32
N VAL A 278 -41.77 -0.76 14.96
CA VAL A 278 -41.89 -2.07 14.30
C VAL A 278 -41.37 -3.15 15.24
N VAL A 279 -42.10 -4.25 15.39
CA VAL A 279 -41.70 -5.40 16.21
C VAL A 279 -41.09 -6.44 15.29
N ASN A 280 -39.77 -6.54 15.30
CA ASN A 280 -39.06 -7.60 14.58
C ASN A 280 -39.41 -8.97 15.16
N HIS A 281 -39.53 -9.97 14.29
CA HIS A 281 -39.82 -11.32 14.71
C HIS A 281 -38.68 -11.86 15.60
N PRO A 282 -38.97 -12.55 16.72
CA PRO A 282 -37.92 -13.24 17.47
C PRO A 282 -37.14 -14.19 16.57
N SER A 283 -35.83 -13.97 16.46
CA SER A 283 -34.90 -14.97 15.96
C SER A 283 -34.50 -15.89 17.13
N TYR A 284 -33.94 -17.05 16.85
CA TYR A 284 -33.42 -17.94 17.90
C TYR A 284 -32.13 -17.42 18.58
N GLN A 285 -31.58 -16.27 18.14
CA GLN A 285 -30.24 -15.80 18.54
C GLN A 285 -30.20 -14.33 19.01
N SER A 286 -31.19 -13.50 18.66
CA SER A 286 -31.32 -12.11 19.11
C SER A 286 -32.47 -11.94 20.10
N LYS A 287 -32.41 -10.90 20.95
CA LYS A 287 -33.56 -10.46 21.75
C LYS A 287 -34.61 -9.80 20.85
N ASN A 288 -35.82 -9.62 21.38
CA ASN A 288 -36.90 -8.86 20.73
C ASN A 288 -36.55 -7.37 20.63
N GLU A 289 -35.68 -7.01 19.69
CA GLU A 289 -35.31 -5.64 19.37
C GLU A 289 -36.36 -5.08 18.41
N SER A 290 -37.37 -4.42 18.99
CA SER A 290 -38.37 -3.66 18.21
C SER A 290 -37.75 -2.35 17.75
N GLU A 291 -37.58 -2.17 16.44
CA GLU A 291 -37.10 -0.92 15.85
C GLU A 291 -38.06 0.25 16.13
N ARG A 292 -37.46 1.43 16.27
CA ARG A 292 -38.14 2.71 16.49
C ARG A 292 -37.47 3.75 15.64
N PHE A 293 -38.24 4.57 14.95
CA PHE A 293 -37.69 5.69 14.20
C PHE A 293 -38.70 6.84 14.06
N MET A 294 -38.17 8.05 14.02
CA MET A 294 -38.93 9.28 13.84
C MET A 294 -38.95 9.66 12.35
N VAL A 295 -40.14 9.94 11.82
CA VAL A 295 -40.34 10.27 10.40
C VAL A 295 -40.92 11.68 10.24
N GLU A 296 -40.49 12.37 9.18
CA GLU A 296 -40.81 13.78 8.87
C GLU A 296 -41.14 13.97 7.36
N ASP A 297 -41.59 15.18 6.97
CA ASP A 297 -42.04 15.53 5.61
C ASP A 297 -41.14 15.03 4.46
N GLY A 298 -41.61 13.98 3.76
CA GLY A 298 -40.94 13.35 2.63
C GLY A 298 -39.99 12.21 2.99
N ASP A 299 -39.97 11.73 4.23
CA ASP A 299 -39.39 10.42 4.53
C ASP A 299 -40.19 9.29 3.89
N VAL A 300 -39.50 8.18 3.62
CA VAL A 300 -40.09 6.92 3.15
C VAL A 300 -39.84 5.86 4.20
N PHE A 301 -40.88 5.20 4.69
CA PHE A 301 -40.75 4.08 5.63
C PHE A 301 -41.42 2.82 5.11
N VAL A 302 -40.82 1.68 5.40
CA VAL A 302 -41.24 0.36 4.92
C VAL A 302 -41.56 -0.53 6.11
N VAL A 303 -42.70 -1.22 6.07
CA VAL A 303 -43.02 -2.29 7.02
C VAL A 303 -43.33 -3.57 6.25
N PRO A 304 -42.48 -4.62 6.37
CA PRO A 304 -42.69 -5.87 5.67
C PRO A 304 -43.95 -6.63 6.13
N GLN A 305 -44.43 -7.51 5.27
CA GLN A 305 -45.53 -8.44 5.56
C GLN A 305 -45.27 -9.20 6.87
N PHE A 306 -46.32 -9.36 7.70
CA PHE A 306 -46.32 -9.98 9.03
C PHE A 306 -45.56 -9.26 10.16
N TYR A 307 -44.86 -8.14 9.93
CA TYR A 307 -44.21 -7.40 11.02
C TYR A 307 -45.26 -6.57 11.79
N PRO A 308 -45.47 -6.77 13.11
CA PRO A 308 -46.40 -5.95 13.86
C PRO A 308 -45.86 -4.55 14.08
N MET A 309 -46.66 -3.52 13.78
CA MET A 309 -46.29 -2.12 13.89
C MET A 309 -47.33 -1.29 14.65
N ALA A 310 -46.90 -0.11 15.10
CA ALA A 310 -47.75 1.00 15.50
C ALA A 310 -47.22 2.30 14.92
N GLN A 311 -48.12 3.17 14.48
CA GLN A 311 -47.81 4.52 13.97
C GLN A 311 -48.38 5.53 14.97
N LEU A 312 -47.55 6.45 15.46
CA LEU A 312 -47.85 7.38 16.54
C LEU A 312 -47.68 8.83 16.05
N SER A 313 -48.62 9.71 16.40
CA SER A 313 -48.45 11.16 16.28
C SER A 313 -48.02 11.79 17.61
N PHE A 314 -47.40 12.97 17.55
CA PHE A 314 -47.02 13.73 18.74
C PHE A 314 -48.18 14.64 19.21
N VAL A 315 -48.13 15.10 20.47
CA VAL A 315 -49.17 15.98 21.07
C VAL A 315 -49.16 17.38 20.44
N ASN A 316 -48.04 17.82 19.89
CA ASN A 316 -47.88 19.09 19.17
C ASN A 316 -48.25 19.00 17.67
N SER A 317 -48.21 17.82 17.05
CA SER A 317 -48.14 17.66 15.59
C SER A 317 -49.05 16.56 15.05
N SER A 318 -49.75 16.83 13.94
CA SER A 318 -50.55 15.84 13.21
C SER A 318 -49.68 15.11 12.22
N PHE A 319 -49.86 13.80 12.07
CA PHE A 319 -49.02 12.95 11.23
C PHE A 319 -49.86 12.36 10.07
N MET A 320 -49.56 12.79 8.85
CA MET A 320 -50.24 12.32 7.63
C MET A 320 -49.24 11.66 6.68
N PHE A 321 -49.59 10.47 6.18
CA PHE A 321 -48.81 9.74 5.19
C PHE A 321 -49.74 9.01 4.20
N MET A 322 -49.25 8.81 2.97
CA MET A 322 -49.80 7.84 2.03
C MET A 322 -48.86 6.64 1.93
N GLY A 323 -49.28 5.55 1.31
CA GLY A 323 -48.35 4.49 0.92
C GLY A 323 -48.88 3.57 -0.16
N PHE A 324 -47.96 2.76 -0.67
CA PHE A 324 -48.23 1.70 -1.64
C PHE A 324 -48.19 0.36 -0.92
N SER A 325 -49.26 -0.43 -1.08
CA SER A 325 -49.34 -1.82 -0.64
C SER A 325 -48.85 -2.71 -1.78
N THR A 326 -47.88 -3.59 -1.54
CA THR A 326 -47.35 -4.56 -2.54
C THR A 326 -48.31 -5.74 -2.81
N SER A 327 -49.62 -5.48 -2.77
CA SER A 327 -50.69 -6.42 -3.07
C SER A 327 -51.83 -5.69 -3.75
N ALA A 328 -52.26 -6.20 -4.90
CA ALA A 328 -53.50 -5.84 -5.60
C ALA A 328 -54.77 -6.15 -4.78
N LYS A 329 -54.67 -7.08 -3.83
CA LYS A 329 -55.80 -7.66 -3.09
C LYS A 329 -55.91 -7.06 -1.69
N THR A 330 -57.15 -6.80 -1.28
CA THR A 330 -57.61 -6.43 0.07
C THR A 330 -56.72 -6.99 1.18
N ASN A 331 -55.83 -6.14 1.69
CA ASN A 331 -54.79 -6.55 2.63
C ASN A 331 -55.38 -7.04 3.95
N HIS A 332 -56.50 -6.44 4.40
CA HIS A 332 -57.18 -6.68 5.67
C HIS A 332 -56.20 -6.69 6.88
N PRO A 333 -55.69 -5.51 7.28
CA PRO A 333 -54.73 -5.40 8.39
C PRO A 333 -55.30 -5.99 9.68
N GLN A 334 -54.47 -6.74 10.41
CA GLN A 334 -54.87 -7.53 11.58
C GLN A 334 -54.50 -6.80 12.87
N PHE A 335 -55.49 -6.22 13.53
CA PHE A 335 -55.29 -5.44 14.76
C PHE A 335 -55.13 -6.35 15.98
N LEU A 336 -54.24 -5.96 16.89
CA LEU A 336 -54.07 -6.59 18.21
C LEU A 336 -54.96 -5.94 19.27
N VAL A 337 -55.33 -4.66 19.09
CA VAL A 337 -56.09 -3.83 20.04
C VAL A 337 -57.31 -3.23 19.34
N GLY A 338 -58.32 -2.76 20.08
CA GLY A 338 -59.53 -2.15 19.52
C GLY A 338 -60.68 -3.12 19.29
N GLN A 339 -61.76 -2.67 18.66
CA GLN A 339 -62.92 -3.51 18.30
C GLN A 339 -62.60 -4.55 17.24
N ASN A 340 -61.76 -4.16 16.27
CA ASN A 340 -61.34 -5.03 15.17
C ASN A 340 -60.16 -5.94 15.56
N SER A 341 -59.87 -6.05 16.87
CA SER A 341 -58.80 -6.90 17.40
C SER A 341 -59.05 -8.38 17.08
N VAL A 342 -58.07 -9.03 16.46
CA VAL A 342 -58.05 -10.48 16.24
C VAL A 342 -58.17 -11.25 17.56
N LEU A 343 -57.68 -10.69 18.67
CA LEU A 343 -57.80 -11.28 20.01
C LEU A 343 -59.25 -11.35 20.51
N LYS A 344 -60.16 -10.51 19.98
CA LYS A 344 -61.61 -10.63 20.26
C LYS A 344 -62.25 -11.84 19.57
N ILE A 345 -61.61 -12.43 18.56
CA ILE A 345 -62.09 -13.61 17.82
C ILE A 345 -61.70 -14.91 18.54
N PHE A 346 -60.51 -14.97 19.16
CA PHE A 346 -60.03 -16.18 19.86
C PHE A 346 -60.90 -16.54 21.08
N ASN A 347 -61.02 -17.85 21.34
CA ASN A 347 -61.61 -18.38 22.56
C ASN A 347 -60.89 -17.82 23.81
N ARG A 348 -61.67 -17.39 24.81
CA ARG A 348 -61.17 -16.67 25.98
C ARG A 348 -60.38 -17.53 26.95
N ASP A 349 -60.71 -18.81 27.10
CA ASP A 349 -59.96 -19.77 27.92
C ASP A 349 -58.62 -20.14 27.28
N VAL A 350 -58.57 -20.23 25.94
CA VAL A 350 -57.33 -20.36 25.18
C VAL A 350 -56.44 -19.13 25.40
N LEU A 351 -56.95 -17.91 25.23
CA LEU A 351 -56.16 -16.69 25.51
C LEU A 351 -55.74 -16.58 26.99
N ALA A 352 -56.62 -16.92 27.93
CA ALA A 352 -56.32 -16.97 29.35
C ALA A 352 -55.15 -17.93 29.64
N THR A 353 -55.14 -19.09 28.97
CA THR A 353 -54.03 -20.05 29.04
C THR A 353 -52.76 -19.50 28.38
N SER A 354 -52.85 -18.96 27.16
CA SER A 354 -51.70 -18.45 26.39
C SER A 354 -50.99 -17.27 27.06
N PHE A 355 -51.72 -16.36 27.72
CA PHE A 355 -51.14 -15.25 28.48
C PHE A 355 -50.88 -15.58 29.96
N ASN A 356 -51.22 -16.78 30.44
CA ASN A 356 -51.22 -17.16 31.85
C ASN A 356 -51.99 -16.16 32.75
N MET A 357 -53.21 -15.82 32.34
CA MET A 357 -54.10 -14.83 32.96
C MET A 357 -55.43 -15.46 33.36
N ARG A 358 -56.11 -14.92 34.38
CA ARG A 358 -57.49 -15.34 34.71
C ARG A 358 -58.47 -14.80 33.65
N TYR A 359 -59.45 -15.63 33.23
CA TYR A 359 -60.54 -15.29 32.28
C TYR A 359 -61.09 -13.87 32.43
N ALA A 360 -61.53 -13.48 33.63
CA ALA A 360 -62.11 -12.16 33.90
C ALA A 360 -61.14 -10.98 33.68
N THR A 361 -59.83 -11.24 33.64
CA THR A 361 -58.80 -10.25 33.30
C THR A 361 -58.66 -10.09 31.79
N VAL A 362 -58.78 -11.19 31.02
CA VAL A 362 -58.78 -11.19 29.55
C VAL A 362 -60.03 -10.52 29.02
N GLU A 363 -61.22 -10.86 29.56
CA GLU A 363 -62.48 -10.20 29.22
C GLU A 363 -62.42 -8.69 29.47
N ARG A 364 -61.87 -8.25 30.61
CA ARG A 364 -61.68 -6.82 30.89
C ARG A 364 -60.70 -6.18 29.92
N LEU A 365 -59.54 -6.81 29.66
CA LEU A 365 -58.50 -6.30 28.75
C LEU A 365 -59.05 -6.06 27.34
N LEU A 366 -59.74 -7.06 26.77
CA LEU A 366 -60.36 -6.95 25.45
C LEU A 366 -61.58 -6.01 25.47
N GLY A 367 -62.33 -6.01 26.57
CA GLY A 367 -63.53 -5.22 26.76
C GLY A 367 -63.30 -3.71 26.93
N THR A 368 -62.11 -3.26 27.34
CA THR A 368 -61.84 -1.84 27.61
C THR A 368 -61.87 -0.98 26.35
N GLN A 369 -61.03 -1.25 25.33
CA GLN A 369 -60.94 -0.36 24.17
C GLN A 369 -62.16 -0.55 23.24
N LYS A 370 -62.86 0.56 22.99
CA LYS A 370 -64.09 0.71 22.21
C LYS A 370 -63.87 1.25 20.80
N ASP A 371 -62.71 1.86 20.54
CA ASP A 371 -62.33 2.36 19.23
C ASP A 371 -61.85 1.21 18.33
N GLY A 372 -61.97 1.39 17.01
CA GLY A 372 -61.75 0.30 16.04
C GLY A 372 -60.33 0.18 15.51
N LEU A 373 -59.66 1.31 15.24
CA LEU A 373 -58.55 1.42 14.29
C LEU A 373 -57.58 2.54 14.67
N LEU A 374 -58.05 3.79 14.61
CA LEU A 374 -57.37 4.94 15.20
C LEU A 374 -57.77 5.03 16.69
N LEU A 375 -56.80 5.30 17.56
CA LEU A 375 -56.95 5.32 19.03
C LEU A 375 -56.30 6.61 19.60
N GLU A 376 -56.84 7.15 20.68
CA GLU A 376 -56.13 8.18 21.47
C GLU A 376 -54.89 7.59 22.15
N CYS A 377 -53.74 8.28 22.07
CA CYS A 377 -52.46 7.87 22.67
C CYS A 377 -51.60 9.10 23.02
N VAL A 378 -52.12 9.97 23.91
CA VAL A 378 -51.43 11.18 24.36
C VAL A 378 -50.05 10.84 24.95
N SER A 379 -49.02 11.59 24.52
CA SER A 379 -47.61 11.42 24.91
C SER A 379 -46.95 10.10 24.48
N CYS A 380 -47.58 9.27 23.64
CA CYS A 380 -47.03 7.96 23.25
C CYS A 380 -45.82 8.07 22.32
N ALA A 381 -45.84 9.00 21.36
CA ALA A 381 -44.71 9.25 20.47
C ALA A 381 -43.51 9.81 21.24
N GLU A 382 -43.76 10.75 22.16
CA GLU A 382 -42.78 11.37 23.05
C GLU A 382 -42.06 10.33 23.93
N VAL A 383 -42.77 9.30 24.40
CA VAL A 383 -42.19 8.20 25.19
C VAL A 383 -41.30 7.28 24.34
N GLU A 384 -41.71 6.92 23.12
CA GLU A 384 -40.86 6.11 22.24
C GLU A 384 -39.67 6.92 21.68
N LEU A 385 -39.83 8.22 21.41
CA LEU A 385 -38.74 9.14 21.08
C LEU A 385 -37.74 9.28 22.24
N SER A 386 -38.23 9.42 23.47
CA SER A 386 -37.36 9.49 24.67
C SER A 386 -36.56 8.20 24.88
N ARG A 387 -37.12 7.04 24.53
CA ARG A 387 -36.38 5.76 24.50
C ARG A 387 -35.34 5.72 23.39
N LEU A 388 -35.73 6.09 22.17
CA LEU A 388 -34.84 6.14 21.00
C LEU A 388 -33.64 7.05 21.25
N MET A 389 -33.85 8.27 21.76
CA MET A 389 -32.77 9.21 22.08
C MET A 389 -31.81 8.64 23.14
N ARG A 390 -32.31 7.90 24.15
CA ARG A 390 -31.45 7.22 25.12
C ARG A 390 -30.70 6.04 24.51
N GLU A 391 -31.35 5.26 23.65
CA GLU A 391 -30.74 4.13 22.93
C GLU A 391 -29.63 4.61 21.96
N ILE A 392 -29.81 5.76 21.31
CA ILE A 392 -28.80 6.45 20.49
C ILE A 392 -27.64 6.95 21.35
N GLU A 393 -27.91 7.66 22.46
CA GLU A 393 -26.85 8.19 23.34
C GLU A 393 -26.04 7.06 24.00
N GLU A 394 -26.70 5.96 24.38
CA GLU A 394 -26.01 4.75 24.85
C GLU A 394 -25.16 4.08 23.76
N ARG A 395 -25.56 4.14 22.48
CA ARG A 395 -24.74 3.62 21.37
C ARG A 395 -23.53 4.54 21.14
N ARG A 396 -23.76 5.85 20.99
CA ARG A 396 -22.73 6.88 20.80
C ARG A 396 -21.66 6.82 21.89
N ARG A 397 -22.05 6.65 23.15
CA ARG A 397 -21.07 6.54 24.26
C ARG A 397 -20.21 5.27 24.15
N ARG A 398 -20.75 4.14 23.69
CA ARG A 398 -19.99 2.90 23.46
C ARG A 398 -19.04 3.03 22.27
N GLU A 399 -19.46 3.72 21.21
CA GLU A 399 -18.60 4.06 20.07
C GLU A 399 -17.46 5.00 20.48
N GLU A 400 -17.73 6.04 21.27
CA GLU A 400 -16.72 6.93 21.85
C GLU A 400 -15.75 6.18 22.78
N GLU A 401 -16.26 5.31 23.67
CA GLU A 401 -15.47 4.42 24.52
C GLU A 401 -14.57 3.48 23.69
N GLU A 402 -15.07 2.91 22.58
CA GLU A 402 -14.27 2.06 21.69
C GLU A 402 -13.23 2.86 20.87
N ILE A 403 -13.59 4.03 20.35
CA ILE A 403 -12.65 4.92 19.65
C ILE A 403 -11.52 5.35 20.59
N GLU A 404 -11.81 5.61 21.87
CA GLU A 404 -10.77 5.87 22.86
C GLU A 404 -9.93 4.63 23.16
N ARG A 405 -10.55 3.45 23.30
CA ARG A 405 -9.84 2.17 23.49
C ARG A 405 -8.85 1.90 22.36
N ARG A 406 -9.29 1.99 21.10
CA ARG A 406 -8.45 1.82 19.90
C ARG A 406 -7.30 2.83 19.84
N LYS A 407 -7.52 4.08 20.24
CA LYS A 407 -6.44 5.09 20.33
C LYS A 407 -5.41 4.76 21.41
N ARG A 408 -5.84 4.26 22.57
CA ARG A 408 -4.92 3.82 23.64
C ARG A 408 -4.11 2.59 23.20
N GLU A 409 -4.75 1.63 22.55
CA GLU A 409 -4.10 0.45 21.93
C GLU A 409 -3.05 0.89 20.88
N GLU A 410 -3.38 1.85 20.00
CA GLU A 410 -2.46 2.40 18.99
C GLU A 410 -1.29 3.19 19.60
N GLU A 411 -1.54 3.97 20.67
CA GLU A 411 -0.47 4.70 21.37
C GLU A 411 0.46 3.75 22.12
N GLU A 412 -0.06 2.70 22.76
CA GLU A 412 0.77 1.68 23.40
C GLU A 412 1.63 0.94 22.37
N ALA A 413 1.05 0.55 21.23
CA ALA A 413 1.81 -0.08 20.14
C ALA A 413 2.96 0.81 19.64
N LYS A 414 2.73 2.12 19.48
CA LYS A 414 3.78 3.10 19.10
C LYS A 414 4.86 3.22 20.17
N ARG A 415 4.50 3.25 21.45
CA ARG A 415 5.45 3.27 22.57
C ARG A 415 6.31 2.00 22.62
N GLN A 416 5.70 0.83 22.43
CA GLN A 416 6.40 -0.46 22.36
C GLN A 416 7.35 -0.53 21.14
N GLU A 417 6.93 0.00 19.97
CA GLU A 417 7.80 0.08 18.79
C GLU A 417 8.97 1.05 18.99
N GLU A 418 8.74 2.23 19.57
CA GLU A 418 9.80 3.19 19.87
C GLU A 418 10.80 2.60 20.88
N GLU A 419 10.33 1.90 21.92
CA GLU A 419 11.21 1.23 22.87
C GLU A 419 12.02 0.10 22.19
N ARG A 420 11.39 -0.69 21.31
CA ARG A 420 12.10 -1.73 20.54
C ARG A 420 13.20 -1.10 19.68
N ARG A 421 12.91 -0.01 18.98
CA ARG A 421 13.91 0.72 18.17
C ARG A 421 15.04 1.30 19.02
N ARG A 422 14.76 1.88 20.19
CA ARG A 422 15.79 2.37 21.13
C ARG A 422 16.70 1.22 21.60
N ARG A 423 16.13 0.05 21.91
CA ARG A 423 16.90 -1.16 22.28
C ARG A 423 17.77 -1.67 21.12
N GLU A 424 17.24 -1.69 19.89
CA GLU A 424 17.98 -2.05 18.67
C GLU A 424 19.14 -1.07 18.40
N GLU A 425 18.92 0.24 18.56
CA GLU A 425 19.93 1.29 18.41
C GLU A 425 21.03 1.20 19.49
N GLU A 426 20.66 0.96 20.76
CA GLU A 426 21.62 0.67 21.84
C GLU A 426 22.46 -0.59 21.57
N GLU A 427 21.85 -1.69 21.12
CA GLU A 427 22.57 -2.93 20.83
C GLU A 427 23.54 -2.73 19.66
N ALA A 428 23.14 -1.97 18.62
CA ALA A 428 24.01 -1.60 17.51
C ALA A 428 25.18 -0.70 17.95
N GLU A 429 24.97 0.23 18.89
CA GLU A 429 26.04 1.06 19.43
C GLU A 429 27.02 0.24 20.31
N ARG A 430 26.51 -0.67 21.14
CA ARG A 430 27.32 -1.60 21.94
C ARG A 430 28.18 -2.51 21.04
N LYS A 431 27.61 -3.03 19.94
CA LYS A 431 28.36 -3.81 18.93
C LYS A 431 29.48 -3.00 18.29
N LYS A 432 29.21 -1.76 17.85
CA LYS A 432 30.23 -0.85 17.29
C LYS A 432 31.35 -0.54 18.28
N LYS A 433 31.03 -0.29 19.56
CA LYS A 433 32.03 -0.06 20.61
C LYS A 433 32.91 -1.29 20.85
N ALA A 434 32.33 -2.48 20.89
CA ALA A 434 33.07 -3.74 21.02
C ALA A 434 33.95 -4.04 19.80
N GLU A 435 33.48 -3.74 18.59
CA GLU A 435 34.27 -3.86 17.35
C GLU A 435 35.44 -2.88 17.31
N GLU A 436 35.24 -1.62 17.74
CA GLU A 436 36.32 -0.63 17.83
C GLU A 436 37.36 -1.00 18.91
N GLU A 437 36.93 -1.52 20.06
CA GLU A 437 37.82 -2.10 21.07
C GLU A 437 38.62 -3.29 20.54
N ALA A 438 37.95 -4.25 19.86
CA ALA A 438 38.61 -5.40 19.27
C ALA A 438 39.70 -4.96 18.28
N ARG A 439 39.39 -4.02 17.38
CA ARG A 439 40.34 -3.45 16.42
C ARG A 439 41.45 -2.62 17.07
N LYS A 440 41.23 -2.04 18.26
CA LYS A 440 42.30 -1.39 19.05
C LYS A 440 43.27 -2.42 19.62
N ARG A 441 42.73 -3.47 20.27
CA ARG A 441 43.51 -4.58 20.85
C ARG A 441 44.27 -5.39 19.79
N GLU A 442 43.69 -5.52 18.60
CA GLU A 442 44.34 -6.10 17.41
C GLU A 442 45.54 -5.26 16.98
N LYS A 443 45.37 -3.94 16.76
CA LYS A 443 46.46 -3.02 16.42
C LYS A 443 47.53 -2.85 17.51
N GLU A 444 47.16 -3.08 18.76
CA GLU A 444 48.10 -3.12 19.88
C GLU A 444 48.97 -4.38 19.79
N ARG A 445 48.38 -5.55 19.56
CA ARG A 445 49.12 -6.80 19.29
C ARG A 445 50.00 -6.72 18.06
N GLU A 446 49.53 -6.14 16.95
CA GLU A 446 50.34 -5.91 15.75
C GLU A 446 51.62 -5.11 16.09
N ARG A 447 51.48 -4.07 16.91
CA ARG A 447 52.61 -3.22 17.36
C ARG A 447 53.53 -3.94 18.33
N GLU A 448 52.99 -4.75 19.25
CA GLU A 448 53.80 -5.58 20.15
C GLU A 448 54.61 -6.62 19.36
N GLU A 449 53.99 -7.27 18.36
CA GLU A 449 54.65 -8.24 17.49
C GLU A 449 55.70 -7.58 16.58
N GLU A 450 55.42 -6.39 16.03
CA GLU A 450 56.40 -5.62 15.25
C GLU A 450 57.57 -5.15 16.15
N ALA A 451 57.29 -4.68 17.36
CA ALA A 451 58.31 -4.29 18.33
C ALA A 451 59.15 -5.50 18.80
N ALA A 452 58.55 -6.68 18.95
CA ALA A 452 59.27 -7.92 19.23
C ALA A 452 60.22 -8.29 18.09
N LYS A 453 59.73 -8.29 16.83
CA LYS A 453 60.55 -8.55 15.63
C LYS A 453 61.71 -7.56 15.50
N ARG A 454 61.47 -6.25 15.71
CA ARG A 454 62.52 -5.22 15.72
C ARG A 454 63.57 -5.46 16.82
N ARG A 455 63.16 -5.84 18.02
CA ARG A 455 64.07 -6.21 19.12
C ARG A 455 64.88 -7.47 18.83
N GLU A 456 64.29 -8.47 18.17
CA GLU A 456 64.98 -9.68 17.76
C GLU A 456 66.01 -9.40 16.66
N GLU A 457 65.66 -8.58 15.66
CA GLU A 457 66.60 -8.12 14.63
C GLU A 457 67.75 -7.31 15.23
N GLU A 458 67.46 -6.38 16.14
CA GLU A 458 68.50 -5.61 16.85
C GLU A 458 69.41 -6.52 17.69
N ARG A 459 68.85 -7.54 18.36
CA ARG A 459 69.65 -8.51 19.11
C ARG A 459 70.58 -9.31 18.19
N ARG A 460 70.09 -9.76 17.03
CA ARG A 460 70.90 -10.45 16.01
C ARG A 460 72.02 -9.57 15.46
N ARG A 461 71.75 -8.29 15.16
CA ARG A 461 72.79 -7.33 14.74
C ARG A 461 73.88 -7.16 15.81
N ARG A 462 73.50 -7.05 17.09
CA ARG A 462 74.46 -6.98 18.21
C ARG A 462 75.27 -8.27 18.37
N GLU A 463 74.64 -9.44 18.20
CA GLU A 463 75.32 -10.75 18.20
C GLU A 463 76.34 -10.85 17.03
N GLU A 464 76.01 -10.33 15.85
CA GLU A 464 76.92 -10.25 14.69
C GLU A 464 78.08 -9.25 14.91
N GLU A 465 77.81 -8.05 15.43
CA GLU A 465 78.84 -7.05 15.78
C GLU A 465 79.80 -7.55 16.87
N GLU A 466 79.30 -8.27 17.89
CA GLU A 466 80.14 -8.87 18.94
C GLU A 466 81.00 -10.02 18.38
N ALA A 467 80.46 -10.82 17.46
CA ALA A 467 81.23 -11.85 16.75
C ALA A 467 82.31 -11.25 15.84
N GLU A 468 82.04 -10.12 15.16
CA GLU A 468 83.05 -9.42 14.36
C GLU A 468 84.15 -8.79 15.24
N ARG A 469 83.78 -8.20 16.38
CA ARG A 469 84.76 -7.73 17.39
C ARG A 469 85.67 -8.85 17.87
N LYS A 470 85.10 -9.99 18.27
CA LYS A 470 85.88 -11.15 18.74
C LYS A 470 86.85 -11.66 17.68
N ARG A 471 86.44 -11.72 16.40
CA ARG A 471 87.34 -12.07 15.28
C ARG A 471 88.50 -11.08 15.12
N LYS A 472 88.25 -9.76 15.26
CA LYS A 472 89.31 -8.74 15.20
C LYS A 472 90.26 -8.82 16.40
N GLU A 473 89.74 -9.10 17.59
CA GLU A 473 90.55 -9.32 18.80
C GLU A 473 91.40 -10.60 18.70
N GLU A 474 90.87 -11.70 18.14
CA GLU A 474 91.67 -12.90 17.81
C GLU A 474 92.74 -12.63 16.74
N GLU A 475 92.45 -11.82 15.72
CA GLU A 475 93.42 -11.46 14.69
C GLU A 475 94.56 -10.58 15.23
N GLU A 476 94.24 -9.61 16.10
CA GLU A 476 95.27 -8.85 16.82
C GLU A 476 96.06 -9.73 17.80
N ALA A 477 95.40 -10.62 18.54
CA ALA A 477 96.09 -11.53 19.46
C ALA A 477 97.10 -12.42 18.70
N ARG A 478 96.73 -12.96 17.54
CA ARG A 478 97.64 -13.71 16.66
C ARG A 478 98.83 -12.87 16.19
N LYS A 479 98.61 -11.62 15.75
CA LYS A 479 99.70 -10.72 15.33
C LYS A 479 100.69 -10.45 16.47
N ARG A 480 100.18 -10.16 17.67
CA ARG A 480 100.99 -9.93 18.88
C ARG A 480 101.73 -11.20 19.34
N GLU A 481 101.14 -12.38 19.15
CA GLU A 481 101.83 -13.66 19.44
C GLU A 481 102.95 -13.95 18.43
N GLU A 482 102.72 -13.68 17.14
CA GLU A 482 103.74 -13.82 16.10
C GLU A 482 104.90 -12.82 16.28
N GLU A 483 104.59 -11.59 16.66
CA GLU A 483 105.58 -10.55 16.99
C GLU A 483 106.46 -10.98 18.18
N ARG A 484 105.86 -11.44 19.29
CA ARG A 484 106.62 -11.96 20.45
C ARG A 484 107.51 -13.16 20.10
N LYS A 485 107.08 -14.04 19.19
CA LYS A 485 107.92 -15.16 18.71
C LYS A 485 109.15 -14.67 17.95
N ARG A 486 109.01 -13.63 17.11
CA ARG A 486 110.13 -12.99 16.40
C ARG A 486 111.09 -12.29 17.38
N GLU A 487 110.57 -11.64 18.44
CA GLU A 487 111.42 -11.07 19.50
C GLU A 487 112.20 -12.13 20.29
N GLU A 488 111.56 -13.24 20.67
CA GLU A 488 112.21 -14.30 21.45
C GLU A 488 113.29 -15.04 20.63
N GLU A 489 113.08 -15.22 19.33
CA GLU A 489 114.09 -15.78 18.42
C GLU A 489 115.28 -14.81 18.20
N ALA A 490 114.99 -13.50 18.10
CA ALA A 490 116.03 -12.47 18.03
C ALA A 490 116.85 -12.35 19.34
N ALA A 491 116.21 -12.55 20.49
CA ALA A 491 116.88 -12.57 21.79
C ALA A 491 117.87 -13.74 21.90
N LYS A 492 117.46 -14.96 21.52
CA LYS A 492 118.32 -16.15 21.56
C LYS A 492 119.56 -16.01 20.68
N LYS A 493 119.44 -15.43 19.47
CA LYS A 493 120.60 -15.12 18.62
C LYS A 493 121.59 -14.16 19.29
N ARG A 494 121.11 -13.14 20.00
CA ARG A 494 121.97 -12.16 20.70
C ARG A 494 122.70 -12.77 21.89
N GLU A 495 122.10 -13.72 22.59
CA GLU A 495 122.75 -14.44 23.71
C GLU A 495 123.83 -15.40 23.21
N GLU A 496 123.59 -16.12 22.11
CA GLU A 496 124.59 -16.99 21.49
C GLU A 496 125.80 -16.20 20.97
N GLU A 497 125.57 -15.06 20.30
CA GLU A 497 126.64 -14.22 19.78
C GLU A 497 127.53 -13.64 20.89
N ARG A 498 126.92 -13.21 22.00
CA ARG A 498 127.64 -12.73 23.18
C ARG A 498 128.56 -13.81 23.78
N ARG A 499 128.08 -15.06 23.88
CA ARG A 499 128.85 -16.22 24.37
C ARG A 499 130.04 -16.62 23.49
N LYS A 500 130.10 -16.19 22.22
CA LYS A 500 131.32 -16.31 21.40
C LYS A 500 132.35 -15.25 21.79
N ARG A 501 131.95 -13.98 21.86
CA ARG A 501 132.86 -12.87 22.17
C ARG A 501 133.54 -13.02 23.54
N GLU A 502 132.78 -13.45 24.56
CA GLU A 502 133.30 -13.71 25.91
C GLU A 502 134.40 -14.82 25.93
N LYS A 503 134.46 -15.72 24.94
CA LYS A 503 135.54 -16.72 24.80
C LYS A 503 136.75 -16.20 24.02
N GLU A 504 136.53 -15.36 23.01
CA GLU A 504 137.61 -14.80 22.19
C GLU A 504 138.50 -13.86 23.00
N GLU A 505 137.94 -13.09 23.95
CA GLU A 505 138.73 -12.27 24.89
C GLU A 505 139.58 -13.09 25.87
N GLU A 506 139.14 -14.28 26.28
CA GLU A 506 139.91 -15.13 27.21
C GLU A 506 141.12 -15.80 26.54
N GLU A 507 141.01 -16.18 25.26
CA GLU A 507 142.16 -16.65 24.47
C GLU A 507 143.12 -15.51 24.10
N ALA A 508 142.61 -14.31 23.85
CA ALA A 508 143.44 -13.14 23.54
C ALA A 508 144.43 -12.83 24.68
N ARG A 509 143.94 -12.74 25.93
CA ARG A 509 144.80 -12.47 27.11
C ARG A 509 145.91 -13.51 27.31
N LYS A 510 145.60 -14.80 27.11
CA LYS A 510 146.58 -15.89 27.25
C LYS A 510 147.66 -15.88 26.16
N ARG A 511 147.41 -15.23 25.01
CA ARG A 511 148.42 -14.97 23.98
C ARG A 511 149.25 -13.71 24.24
N GLU A 512 148.80 -12.81 25.09
CA GLU A 512 149.50 -11.58 25.45
C GLU A 512 150.59 -11.86 26.51
N GLU A 513 150.23 -12.50 27.63
CA GLU A 513 151.20 -12.90 28.68
C GLU A 513 152.29 -13.88 28.19
N ALA A 514 152.02 -14.62 27.11
CA ALA A 514 153.00 -15.50 26.47
C ALA A 514 154.07 -14.71 25.69
N ARG A 515 153.68 -13.60 25.03
CA ARG A 515 154.57 -12.81 24.16
C ARG A 515 155.58 -12.00 24.96
N GLU A 516 155.19 -11.39 26.06
CA GLU A 516 156.11 -10.60 26.90
C GLU A 516 157.30 -11.45 27.41
N ARG A 517 157.07 -12.76 27.66
CA ARG A 517 158.12 -13.69 28.10
C ARG A 517 159.06 -14.12 26.98
N GLU A 518 158.57 -14.25 25.75
CA GLU A 518 159.44 -14.48 24.59
C GLU A 518 160.26 -13.23 24.25
N GLU A 519 159.71 -12.03 24.42
CA GLU A 519 160.38 -10.76 24.08
C GLU A 519 161.55 -10.42 25.03
N GLU A 520 161.50 -10.85 26.30
CA GLU A 520 162.61 -10.68 27.25
C GLU A 520 163.77 -11.67 27.01
N GLU A 521 163.48 -12.92 26.61
CA GLU A 521 164.54 -13.85 26.14
C GLU A 521 165.13 -13.42 24.79
N ALA A 522 164.31 -12.90 23.86
CA ALA A 522 164.76 -12.46 22.55
C ALA A 522 165.84 -11.37 22.64
N LYS A 523 165.63 -10.36 23.50
CA LYS A 523 166.57 -9.24 23.69
C LYS A 523 167.95 -9.68 24.20
N LYS A 524 168.05 -10.79 24.94
CA LYS A 524 169.35 -11.39 25.33
C LYS A 524 170.05 -12.15 24.19
N ARG A 525 169.31 -12.65 23.20
CA ARG A 525 169.88 -13.38 22.05
C ARG A 525 170.23 -12.45 20.88
N GLU A 526 169.56 -11.30 20.77
CA GLU A 526 169.80 -10.34 19.69
C GLU A 526 171.17 -9.64 19.79
N GLU A 527 171.69 -9.42 21.01
CA GLU A 527 173.02 -8.86 21.25
C GLU A 527 174.16 -9.80 20.81
N GLU A 528 173.98 -11.13 20.94
CA GLU A 528 174.91 -12.10 20.35
C GLU A 528 174.72 -12.25 18.83
N ARG A 529 173.47 -12.21 18.34
CA ARG A 529 173.12 -12.44 16.94
C ARG A 529 173.60 -11.33 16.00
N ARG A 530 173.68 -10.07 16.47
CA ARG A 530 174.34 -8.95 15.76
C ARG A 530 175.85 -9.13 15.54
N LYS A 531 176.47 -10.21 16.01
CA LYS A 531 177.85 -10.62 15.67
C LYS A 531 177.94 -11.76 14.63
N ARG A 532 176.83 -12.18 14.02
CA ARG A 532 176.78 -13.27 13.03
C ARG A 532 175.98 -12.97 11.77
N GLU A 533 174.98 -12.09 11.83
CA GLU A 533 174.19 -11.70 10.65
C GLU A 533 174.88 -10.63 9.77
N GLU A 534 176.22 -10.69 9.69
CA GLU A 534 177.04 -9.99 8.69
C GLU A 534 177.53 -10.96 7.58
N GLU A 535 177.20 -12.27 7.64
CA GLU A 535 177.79 -13.30 6.76
C GLU A 535 176.91 -13.86 5.60
N GLU A 536 175.61 -14.29 5.74
CA GLU A 536 174.91 -15.12 4.68
C GLU A 536 173.37 -14.86 4.43
N ALA A 537 172.79 -14.85 3.18
CA ALA A 537 171.32 -14.53 2.88
C ALA A 537 170.57 -14.97 1.51
N GLU A 538 169.28 -15.55 1.49
CA GLU A 538 168.26 -15.83 0.33
C GLU A 538 166.76 -16.41 0.65
N GLN A 539 165.69 -16.46 -0.27
CA GLN A 539 164.48 -17.43 -0.52
C GLN A 539 162.94 -16.99 -0.86
N THR A 540 161.91 -17.90 -1.18
CA THR A 540 160.51 -17.70 -1.85
C THR A 540 159.30 -18.77 -1.59
N ARG A 541 158.01 -19.03 -2.11
CA ARG A 541 156.94 -18.74 -3.22
C ARG A 541 155.42 -19.35 -2.95
N GLY A 542 154.27 -19.17 -3.75
CA GLY A 542 152.86 -19.83 -3.61
C GLY A 542 151.57 -19.53 -4.57
N ARG A 543 150.34 -20.22 -4.53
CA ARG A 543 148.98 -20.16 -5.36
C ARG A 543 147.71 -21.02 -4.78
N GLU A 544 146.38 -21.26 -5.13
CA GLU A 544 145.08 -20.90 -5.97
C GLU A 544 143.79 -21.83 -5.57
N ALA A 545 142.45 -21.99 -5.96
CA ALA A 545 141.22 -21.62 -6.86
C ALA A 545 139.79 -22.13 -6.25
N GLU A 546 138.46 -22.30 -6.70
CA GLU A 546 137.43 -22.17 -7.86
C GLU A 546 135.83 -22.38 -7.49
N GLU A 547 134.73 -22.44 -8.36
CA GLU A 547 133.18 -22.37 -7.99
C GLU A 547 131.94 -23.01 -8.88
N GLY A 548 130.56 -22.70 -8.78
CA GLY A 548 129.33 -23.40 -9.45
C GLY A 548 127.75 -22.92 -9.38
N GLU A 549 126.68 -23.62 -9.96
CA GLU A 549 125.17 -23.20 -10.14
C GLU A 549 124.01 -24.35 -10.26
N ARG A 550 122.62 -24.38 -10.58
CA ARG A 550 121.41 -23.59 -11.18
C ARG A 550 119.87 -24.08 -10.87
N ARG A 551 118.75 -23.93 -11.70
CA ARG A 551 117.21 -23.89 -11.35
C ARG A 551 116.01 -24.44 -12.30
N CYS A 552 114.66 -24.49 -11.91
CA CYS A 552 113.33 -24.61 -12.73
C CYS A 552 111.96 -24.37 -11.90
N GLY A 553 110.59 -24.42 -12.19
CA GLY A 553 109.47 -24.56 -13.26
C GLY A 553 108.07 -25.11 -12.65
N GLU A 554 106.74 -25.15 -13.06
CA GLU A 554 105.57 -24.61 -13.93
C GLU A 554 104.15 -25.21 -13.39
N LYS A 555 102.80 -25.16 -13.74
CA LYS A 555 101.63 -24.65 -14.64
C LYS A 555 100.19 -25.06 -13.99
N GLU A 556 98.84 -25.02 -14.34
CA GLU A 556 97.69 -24.47 -15.22
C GLU A 556 96.24 -24.89 -14.59
N THR A 557 94.89 -24.80 -14.93
CA THR A 557 93.79 -24.42 -15.96
C THR A 557 92.32 -24.15 -15.31
N ARG A 558 91.17 -23.77 -16.00
CA ARG A 558 89.69 -23.76 -15.50
C ARG A 558 88.49 -23.46 -16.52
N GLU A 559 87.19 -23.90 -16.33
CA GLU A 559 85.94 -23.55 -17.15
C GLU A 559 84.47 -23.70 -16.48
N GLU A 560 83.32 -23.28 -17.11
CA GLU A 560 81.82 -23.68 -17.00
C GLU A 560 80.61 -22.99 -16.16
N GLU A 561 79.31 -23.37 -16.48
CA GLU A 561 77.88 -23.17 -15.97
C GLU A 561 77.09 -21.84 -16.24
N ALA A 562 77.73 -20.84 -16.86
CA ALA A 562 77.29 -19.45 -16.78
C ALA A 562 76.04 -19.03 -17.60
N MET A 563 75.70 -19.70 -18.71
CA MET A 563 74.74 -19.17 -19.69
C MET A 563 73.26 -19.17 -19.25
N ARG A 564 72.82 -20.14 -18.45
CA ARG A 564 71.37 -20.42 -18.27
C ARG A 564 70.57 -19.30 -17.57
N ARG A 565 71.19 -18.54 -16.67
CA ARG A 565 70.49 -17.50 -15.88
C ARG A 565 70.34 -16.15 -16.60
N GLU A 566 70.95 -15.97 -17.78
CA GLU A 566 70.78 -14.74 -18.58
C GLU A 566 69.61 -14.83 -19.57
N GLU A 567 69.19 -16.04 -19.99
CA GLU A 567 67.99 -16.24 -20.82
C GLU A 567 66.69 -15.91 -20.06
N GLU A 568 66.58 -16.36 -18.82
CA GLU A 568 65.32 -16.33 -18.05
C GLU A 568 64.82 -14.89 -17.86
N ARG A 569 65.72 -13.97 -17.50
CA ARG A 569 65.45 -12.52 -17.40
C ARG A 569 64.92 -11.87 -18.68
N LYS A 570 65.20 -12.44 -19.87
CA LYS A 570 64.75 -11.85 -21.16
C LYS A 570 63.32 -12.26 -21.51
N ARG A 571 62.81 -13.37 -20.95
CA ARG A 571 61.48 -13.91 -21.28
C ARG A 571 60.33 -13.13 -20.62
N GLU A 572 60.52 -12.66 -19.38
CA GLU A 572 59.51 -11.82 -18.72
C GLU A 572 59.36 -10.45 -19.40
N GLU A 573 60.46 -9.87 -19.88
CA GLU A 573 60.44 -8.58 -20.58
C GLU A 573 59.83 -8.67 -22.00
N GLU A 574 59.90 -9.83 -22.66
CA GLU A 574 59.13 -10.09 -23.88
C GLU A 574 57.64 -10.32 -23.60
N ALA A 575 57.29 -11.01 -22.50
CA ALA A 575 55.89 -11.31 -22.18
C ALA A 575 55.04 -10.02 -22.01
N ALA A 576 55.62 -8.98 -21.40
CA ALA A 576 55.00 -7.66 -21.29
C ALA A 576 54.70 -7.04 -22.67
N LYS A 577 55.65 -7.10 -23.61
CA LYS A 577 55.50 -6.54 -24.97
C LYS A 577 54.44 -7.29 -25.79
N ARG A 578 54.34 -8.61 -25.64
CA ARG A 578 53.34 -9.45 -26.34
C ARG A 578 51.90 -9.11 -25.94
N ALA A 579 51.65 -8.75 -24.68
CA ALA A 579 50.32 -8.33 -24.21
C ALA A 579 49.87 -6.98 -24.80
N GLU A 580 50.80 -6.07 -25.07
CA GLU A 580 50.51 -4.79 -25.73
C GLU A 580 50.33 -4.95 -27.26
N GLU A 581 51.07 -5.88 -27.87
CA GLU A 581 50.93 -6.24 -29.28
C GLU A 581 49.59 -6.95 -29.60
N GLU A 582 49.13 -7.87 -28.74
CA GLU A 582 47.81 -8.53 -28.88
C GLU A 582 46.67 -7.51 -28.91
N ARG A 583 46.79 -6.43 -28.15
CA ARG A 583 45.78 -5.38 -28.07
C ARG A 583 45.65 -4.57 -29.36
N ARG A 584 46.72 -4.43 -30.15
CA ARG A 584 46.66 -3.89 -31.53
C ARG A 584 46.10 -4.91 -32.52
N LYS A 585 46.47 -6.19 -32.40
CA LYS A 585 45.99 -7.24 -33.33
C LYS A 585 44.47 -7.42 -33.30
N ARG A 586 43.83 -7.26 -32.13
CA ARG A 586 42.36 -7.28 -32.02
C ARG A 586 41.65 -6.09 -32.68
N GLU A 587 42.37 -5.03 -33.05
CA GLU A 587 41.85 -3.92 -33.86
C GLU A 587 42.03 -4.19 -35.38
N GLU A 588 43.09 -4.92 -35.78
CA GLU A 588 43.35 -5.34 -37.17
C GLU A 588 42.54 -6.59 -37.60
N GLU A 589 42.20 -7.50 -36.68
CA GLU A 589 41.34 -8.68 -36.93
C GLU A 589 39.92 -8.32 -37.45
N ALA A 590 39.50 -7.06 -37.30
CA ALA A 590 38.23 -6.59 -37.81
C ALA A 590 38.17 -6.47 -39.36
N GLU A 591 39.31 -6.25 -40.02
CA GLU A 591 39.31 -5.77 -41.42
C GLU A 591 39.60 -6.86 -42.47
N HIS A 592 40.56 -7.76 -42.22
CA HIS A 592 41.09 -8.64 -43.28
C HIS A 592 40.31 -9.95 -43.53
N LYS A 593 38.97 -9.89 -43.46
CA LYS A 593 38.02 -11.02 -43.63
C LYS A 593 37.90 -11.51 -45.09
N LYS A 594 39.01 -11.62 -45.84
CA LYS A 594 39.04 -11.83 -47.30
C LYS A 594 40.17 -12.77 -47.79
N ARG A 595 39.76 -13.98 -48.19
CA ARG A 595 40.26 -14.80 -49.34
C ARG A 595 41.45 -15.77 -49.14
N PRO A 596 41.60 -16.82 -50.02
CA PRO A 596 41.98 -18.19 -49.60
C PRO A 596 43.36 -18.73 -50.12
N PRO A 597 43.81 -19.91 -49.65
CA PRO A 597 45.10 -20.54 -50.01
C PRO A 597 45.01 -21.56 -51.18
N PRO A 598 46.16 -21.98 -51.76
CA PRO A 598 46.38 -23.41 -52.04
C PRO A 598 47.85 -23.95 -51.99
N GLN A 599 47.99 -25.23 -51.60
CA GLN A 599 48.80 -26.34 -52.20
C GLN A 599 50.30 -26.18 -52.61
N GLY A 600 51.10 -27.24 -52.39
CA GLY A 600 52.40 -27.48 -53.07
C GLY A 600 53.34 -28.49 -52.34
N PRO A 601 53.77 -29.64 -52.92
CA PRO A 601 54.38 -30.72 -52.12
C PRO A 601 55.80 -31.23 -52.50
N GLN A 602 56.43 -31.91 -51.52
CA GLN A 602 57.43 -33.01 -51.58
C GLN A 602 58.86 -32.79 -52.19
N PRO A 603 59.92 -33.14 -51.42
CA PRO A 603 61.29 -33.37 -51.92
C PRO A 603 61.82 -34.83 -51.71
N PRO A 604 62.56 -35.41 -52.69
CA PRO A 604 63.41 -36.61 -52.54
C PRO A 604 64.90 -36.21 -52.21
N ILE A 605 65.97 -37.03 -52.20
CA ILE A 605 66.33 -38.35 -52.80
C ILE A 605 67.22 -39.18 -51.84
N HIS A 606 67.33 -40.49 -52.08
CA HIS A 606 68.26 -41.50 -51.54
C HIS A 606 69.78 -41.19 -51.65
N HIS A 607 70.61 -41.84 -50.82
CA HIS A 607 71.33 -43.05 -51.24
C HIS A 607 71.70 -43.98 -50.06
#